data_AF-A0A1B9AMJ7-F1
#
_entry.id   AF-A0A1B9AMJ7-F1
#
_cell.length_a   1.000
_cell.length_b   1.000
_cell.length_c   1.000
_cell.angle_alpha   90.00
_cell.angle_beta   90.00
_cell.angle_gamma   90.00
#
_symmetry.space_group_name_H-M   'P 1'
#
loop_
_entity.id
_entity.type
_entity.pdbx_description
1 polymer ?
#
loop_
_entity_poly.entity_id
_entity_poly.type
_entity_poly.pdbx_seq_one_letter_code
_entity_poly.pdbx_strand_id
1 'polypeptide(L)' 'MKWTTFFMVALIVAGIFLFQWPKMKQAPRKDKWVFSLLLLTGWGISLFDIQHISGPIQLKAIIFGPLGQFMKN' A
#
# COMPACT_ATOMS: atom_id res chain seq x y z
N MET A 1 5.53 -2.79 10.42
CA MET A 1 6.69 -2.81 9.50
C MET A 1 7.96 -2.51 10.27
N LYS A 2 9.05 -3.26 10.02
CA LYS A 2 10.39 -2.88 10.52
C LYS A 2 10.74 -1.54 9.87
N TRP A 3 11.19 -0.56 10.65
CA TRP A 3 11.51 0.80 10.17
C TRP A 3 12.46 0.79 8.96
N THR A 4 13.37 -0.19 8.90
CA THR A 4 14.26 -0.45 7.76
C THR A 4 13.54 -0.70 6.44
N THR A 5 12.44 -1.46 6.44
CA THR A 5 11.66 -1.72 5.22
C THR A 5 10.99 -0.45 4.72
N PHE A 6 10.48 0.39 5.64
CA PHE A 6 9.88 1.68 5.28
C PHE A 6 10.90 2.61 4.60
N PHE A 7 12.09 2.78 5.20
CA PHE A 7 13.14 3.61 4.61
C PHE A 7 13.62 3.08 3.26
N MET A 8 13.72 1.77 3.09
CA MET A 8 14.14 1.15 1.83
C MET A 8 13.13 1.37 0.70
N VAL A 9 11.84 1.19 0.99
CA VAL A 9 10.75 1.50 0.03
C VAL A 9 10.75 2.99 -0.30
N ALA A 10 10.88 3.87 0.70
CA ALA A 10 10.91 5.31 0.50
C ALA A 10 12.07 5.75 -0.41
N LEU A 11 13.24 5.13 -0.26
CA LEU A 11 14.42 5.41 -1.07
C LEU A 11 14.23 4.96 -2.53
N ILE A 12 13.60 3.79 -2.75
CA ILE A 12 13.24 3.32 -4.10
C ILE A 12 12.26 4.28 -4.76
N VAL A 13 11.19 4.68 -4.06
CA VAL A 13 10.20 5.58 -4.65
C VAL A 13 10.79 6.97 -4.92
N ALA A 14 11.63 7.49 -4.02
CA ALA A 14 12.38 8.73 -4.26
C ALA A 14 13.27 8.62 -5.50
N GLY A 15 13.96 7.49 -5.69
CA GLY A 15 14.77 7.21 -6.87
C GLY A 15 13.95 7.19 -8.16
N ILE A 16 12.80 6.49 -8.16
CA ILE A 16 11.87 6.45 -9.31
C ILE A 16 11.36 7.86 -9.63
N PHE A 17 11.00 8.63 -8.60
CA PHE A 17 10.54 10.01 -8.76
C PHE A 17 11.64 10.89 -9.37
N LEU A 18 12.86 10.86 -8.84
CA LEU A 18 14.01 11.62 -9.35
C LEU A 18 14.35 11.27 -10.80
N PHE A 19 14.29 9.99 -11.19
CA PHE A 19 14.58 9.56 -12.55
C PHE A 19 13.46 9.89 -13.55
N GLN A 20 12.20 9.74 -13.15
CA GLN A 20 11.08 10.03 -14.04
C GLN A 20 10.70 11.52 -14.10
N TRP A 21 10.97 12.30 -13.05
CA TRP A 21 10.68 13.74 -13.00
C TRP A 21 11.20 14.54 -14.22
N PRO A 22 12.47 14.39 -14.67
CA PRO A 22 12.95 15.11 -15.85
C PRO A 22 12.24 14.68 -17.14
N LYS A 23 11.92 13.38 -17.29
CA LYS A 23 11.19 12.86 -18.47
C LYS A 23 9.74 13.35 -18.48
N MET A 24 9.09 13.34 -17.33
CA MET A 24 7.73 13.85 -17.17
C MET A 24 7.65 15.36 -17.35
N LYS A 25 8.71 16.12 -17.11
CA LYS A 25 8.69 17.58 -17.28
C LYS A 25 8.26 17.98 -18.70
N GLN A 26 8.64 17.18 -19.69
CA GLN A 26 8.29 17.33 -21.11
C GLN A 26 6.95 16.68 -21.50
N ALA A 27 6.39 15.83 -20.64
CA ALA A 27 5.14 15.11 -20.89
C ALA A 27 3.89 15.97 -20.64
N PRO A 28 2.76 15.66 -21.31
CA PRO A 28 1.48 16.31 -21.09
C PRO A 28 1.05 16.26 -19.61
N ARG A 29 0.26 17.25 -19.16
CA ARG A 29 -0.23 17.32 -17.76
C ARG A 29 -0.95 16.03 -17.31
N LYS A 30 -1.63 15.32 -18.22
CA LYS A 30 -2.33 14.06 -17.91
C LYS A 30 -1.36 12.95 -17.47
N ASP A 31 -0.22 12.82 -18.14
CA ASP A 31 0.75 11.75 -17.86
C ASP A 31 1.44 11.97 -16.50
N LYS A 32 1.65 13.24 -16.11
CA LYS A 32 2.14 13.61 -14.77
C LYS A 32 1.18 13.14 -13.67
N TRP A 33 -0.12 13.33 -13.89
CA TRP A 33 -1.16 12.90 -12.95
C TRP A 33 -1.24 11.39 -12.86
N VAL A 34 -1.23 10.68 -13.99
CA VAL A 34 -1.28 9.21 -14.03
C VAL A 34 -0.06 8.61 -13.34
N PHE A 35 1.14 9.14 -13.59
CA PHE A 35 2.34 8.67 -12.92
C PHE A 35 2.30 8.91 -11.41
N SER A 36 1.95 10.12 -10.96
CA SER A 36 1.85 10.41 -9.53
C SER A 36 0.80 9.51 -8.85
N LEU A 37 -0.34 9.27 -9.51
CA LEU A 37 -1.40 8.41 -8.98
C LEU A 37 -0.92 6.96 -8.87
N LEU A 38 -0.25 6.44 -9.90
CA LEU A 38 0.30 5.09 -9.91
C LEU A 38 1.37 4.92 -8.82
N LEU A 39 2.26 5.91 -8.68
CA LEU A 39 3.33 5.90 -7.69
C LEU A 39 2.80 5.98 -6.26
N LEU A 40 1.81 6.85 -6.00
CA LEU A 40 1.12 6.95 -4.71
C LEU A 40 0.37 5.66 -4.37
N THR A 41 -0.28 5.05 -5.36
CA THR A 41 -1.00 3.78 -5.16
C THR A 41 -0.03 2.66 -4.84
N GLY A 42 1.07 2.55 -5.58
CA GLY A 42 2.12 1.56 -5.31
C GLY A 42 2.79 1.76 -3.95
N TRP A 43 3.07 3.02 -3.56
CA TRP A 43 3.57 3.33 -2.22
C TRP A 43 2.54 2.95 -1.15
N GLY A 44 1.29 3.37 -1.31
CA GLY A 44 0.21 3.07 -0.37
C GLY A 44 0.07 1.56 -0.15
N ILE A 45 0.01 0.78 -1.23
CA ILE A 45 -0.03 -0.69 -1.18
C ILE A 45 1.21 -1.26 -0.48
N SER A 46 2.39 -0.70 -0.70
CA SER A 46 3.62 -1.13 -0.02
C SER A 46 3.62 -0.86 1.48
N LEU A 47 2.74 0.02 1.99
CA LEU A 47 2.51 0.23 3.43
C LEU A 47 1.50 -0.75 4.02
N PHE A 48 0.67 -1.36 3.18
CA PHE A 48 -0.16 -2.49 3.60
C PHE A 48 0.74 -3.73 3.70
N ASP A 49 0.82 -4.30 4.89
CA ASP A 49 1.52 -5.55 5.13
C ASP A 49 0.67 -6.70 4.58
N ILE A 50 0.65 -6.89 3.25
CA ILE A 50 -0.23 -7.86 2.57
C ILE A 50 -0.05 -9.28 3.13
N GLN A 51 1.16 -9.60 3.62
CA GLN A 51 1.43 -10.90 4.23
C GLN A 51 0.83 -11.06 5.64
N HIS A 52 0.58 -9.95 6.35
CA HIS A 52 -0.11 -9.93 7.64
C HIS A 52 -1.57 -9.49 7.53
N ILE A 53 -2.10 -9.24 6.32
CA ILE A 53 -3.55 -9.17 6.12
C ILE A 53 -4.09 -10.54 6.49
N SER A 54 -4.69 -10.61 7.66
CA SER A 54 -5.38 -11.76 8.19
C SER A 54 -6.22 -12.40 7.08
N GLY A 55 -5.85 -13.61 6.65
CA GLY A 55 -6.49 -14.25 5.50
C GLY A 55 -8.02 -14.32 5.66
N PRO A 56 -8.79 -14.55 4.59
CA PRO A 56 -10.26 -14.52 4.62
C PRO A 56 -10.89 -15.45 5.69
N ILE A 57 -10.14 -16.45 6.17
CA ILE A 57 -10.50 -17.30 7.30
C ILE A 57 -10.43 -16.56 8.65
N GLN A 58 -9.41 -15.74 8.87
CA GLN A 58 -9.24 -14.95 10.08
C GLN A 58 -10.21 -13.75 10.13
N LEU A 59 -10.54 -13.16 8.99
CA LEU A 59 -11.62 -12.17 8.85
C LEU A 59 -12.97 -12.73 9.32
N LYS A 60 -13.29 -13.97 8.92
CA LYS A 60 -14.47 -14.67 9.43
C LYS A 60 -14.40 -14.86 10.94
N ALA A 61 -13.25 -15.28 11.48
CA ALA A 61 -13.09 -15.44 12.92
C ALA A 61 -13.22 -14.11 13.71
N ILE A 62 -12.81 -12.97 13.14
CA ILE A 62 -12.92 -11.65 13.78
C ILE A 62 -14.38 -11.14 13.75
N ILE A 63 -15.09 -11.34 12.65
CA ILE A 63 -16.49 -10.88 12.49
C ILE A 63 -17.47 -11.81 13.21
N PHE A 64 -17.27 -13.12 13.12
CA PHE A 64 -18.17 -14.14 13.67
C PHE A 64 -17.74 -14.67 15.06
N GLY A 65 -16.51 -14.40 15.50
CA GLY A 65 -16.03 -14.76 16.84
C GLY A 65 -16.84 -14.13 17.98
N PRO A 66 -17.15 -12.81 17.94
CA PRO A 66 -18.03 -12.19 18.92
C PRO A 66 -19.44 -12.80 18.90
N LEU A 67 -19.99 -13.06 17.71
CA LEU A 67 -21.32 -13.66 17.53
C LEU A 67 -21.42 -15.07 18.13
N GLY A 68 -20.34 -15.86 18.06
CA GLY A 68 -20.28 -17.18 18.70
C GLY A 68 -20.32 -17.14 20.23
N GLN A 69 -19.83 -16.04 20.86
CA GLN A 69 -19.95 -15.84 22.31
C GLN A 69 -21.36 -15.41 22.70
N PHE A 70 -22.06 -14.63 21.85
CA PHE A 70 -23.45 -14.25 22.09
C PHE A 70 -24.45 -15.41 22.00
N MET A 71 -24.17 -16.45 21.20
CA MET A 71 -25.02 -17.65 21.09
C MET A 71 -24.74 -18.72 22.16
N LYS A 72 -23.73 -18.53 23.01
CA LYS A 72 -23.39 -19.48 24.09
C LYS A 72 -24.03 -19.11 25.45
N ASN A 73 -24.88 -18.09 25.46
CA ASN A 73 -25.81 -17.77 26.54
C ASN A 73 -27.25 -18.12 26.11
#